data_AF-Q12X26-F1
#
_entry.id   AF-Q12X26-F1
#
_cell.length_a   1.000
_cell.length_b   1.000
_cell.length_c   1.000
_cell.angle_alpha   90.00
_cell.angle_beta   90.00
_cell.angle_gamma   90.00
#
_symmetry.space_group_name_H-M   'P 1'
#
loop_
_entity.id
_entity.type
_entity.pdbx_description
1 polymer ?
#
loop_
_entity_poly.entity_id
_entity_poly.type
_entity_poly.pdbx_seq_one_letter_code
_entity_poly.pdbx_strand_id
1 'polypeptide(L)'
;MGIIFRRTLDLFYKNRDSININAIDFTGFTSGYCSNYYFWRIKKWRRSYVKTSISVDVSKFVITGYKISGKPVHDTKHAKTLLSQCHHNRRSRYYVMDKAYDSEKIHELTREKLGSIAIVPLRQRERKRIKGRYRKSVTGIR
;
A
#
# COMPACT_ATOMS: atom_id res chain seq x y z
N MET A 1 2.07 2.69 -15.70
CA MET A 1 0.62 2.43 -15.65
C MET A 1 0.09 2.43 -17.07
N GLY A 2 -1.02 1.74 -17.34
CA GLY A 2 -1.66 1.76 -18.66
C GLY A 2 -2.16 3.15 -19.02
N ILE A 3 -2.13 3.50 -20.31
CA ILE A 3 -2.54 4.82 -20.82
C ILE A 3 -3.99 5.17 -20.45
N ILE A 4 -4.87 4.17 -20.42
CA ILE A 4 -6.28 4.30 -20.04
C ILE A 4 -6.41 4.79 -18.60
N PHE A 5 -5.69 4.16 -17.66
CA PHE A 5 -5.76 4.52 -16.24
C PHE A 5 -5.30 5.95 -15.97
N ARG A 6 -4.28 6.43 -16.70
CA ARG A 6 -3.82 7.82 -16.60
C ARG A 6 -4.90 8.78 -17.11
N ARG A 7 -5.50 8.49 -18.27
CA ARG A 7 -6.59 9.30 -18.83
C ARG A 7 -7.81 9.34 -17.91
N THR A 8 -8.17 8.24 -17.26
CA THR A 8 -9.26 8.24 -16.28
C THR A 8 -8.95 9.12 -15.08
N LEU A 9 -7.70 9.15 -14.61
CA LEU A 9 -7.29 10.08 -13.55
C LEU A 9 -7.34 11.54 -14.01
N ASP A 10 -6.99 11.83 -15.26
CA ASP A 10 -7.07 13.19 -15.81
C ASP A 10 -8.52 13.72 -15.86
N LEU A 11 -9.55 12.86 -15.88
CA LEU A 11 -10.96 13.28 -15.77
C LEU A 11 -11.33 13.80 -14.37
N PHE A 12 -10.72 13.27 -13.31
CA PHE A 12 -11.05 13.62 -11.92
C PHE A 12 -10.17 14.73 -11.32
N TYR A 13 -9.03 15.01 -11.95
CA TYR A 13 -8.02 15.92 -11.43
C TYR A 13 -7.64 16.93 -12.51
N LYS A 14 -7.75 18.23 -12.19
CA LYS A 14 -7.24 19.29 -13.05
C LYS A 14 -5.72 19.30 -13.01
N ASN A 15 -5.09 19.88 -14.03
CA ASN A 15 -3.64 20.04 -14.07
C ASN A 15 -3.18 20.80 -12.81
N ARG A 16 -2.26 20.17 -12.05
CA ARG A 16 -1.69 20.60 -10.74
C ARG A 16 -2.46 20.24 -9.48
N ASP A 17 -3.60 19.55 -9.57
CA ASP A 17 -4.27 19.07 -8.36
C ASP A 17 -3.37 18.07 -7.60
N SER A 18 -3.10 18.38 -6.33
CA SER A 18 -2.42 17.48 -5.41
C SER A 18 -3.43 16.83 -4.47
N ILE A 19 -3.18 15.58 -4.12
CA ILE A 19 -4.05 14.81 -3.23
C ILE A 19 -3.64 15.11 -1.80
N ASN A 20 -4.59 15.46 -0.93
CA ASN A 20 -4.25 15.71 0.46
C ASN A 20 -3.89 14.39 1.18
N ILE A 21 -4.82 13.44 1.17
CA ILE A 21 -4.68 12.14 1.85
C ILE A 21 -4.94 11.01 0.86
N ASN A 22 -4.00 10.09 0.75
CA ASN A 22 -4.10 8.91 -0.09
C ASN A 22 -3.95 7.66 0.79
N ALA A 23 -4.98 6.82 0.82
CA ALA A 23 -5.01 5.59 1.60
C ALA A 23 -4.51 4.41 0.78
N ILE A 24 -3.71 3.55 1.38
CA ILE A 24 -3.24 2.31 0.76
C ILE A 24 -3.64 1.12 1.63
N ASP A 25 -4.24 0.14 0.99
CA ASP A 25 -4.57 -1.14 1.60
C ASP A 25 -4.39 -2.30 0.60
N PHE A 26 -4.33 -3.52 1.12
CA PHE A 26 -4.20 -4.73 0.31
C PHE A 26 -5.23 -5.79 0.68
N THR A 27 -5.60 -6.56 -0.32
CA THR A 27 -6.48 -7.71 -0.18
C THR A 27 -5.95 -8.90 -0.97
N GLY A 28 -6.27 -10.10 -0.51
CA GLY A 28 -5.85 -11.36 -1.09
C GLY A 28 -7.03 -12.19 -1.55
N PHE A 29 -6.99 -12.63 -2.79
CA PHE A 29 -7.99 -13.53 -3.37
C PHE A 29 -7.35 -14.89 -3.65
N THR A 30 -8.10 -15.96 -3.36
CA THR A 30 -7.74 -17.29 -3.86
C THR A 30 -8.21 -17.38 -5.31
N SER A 31 -7.33 -17.81 -6.23
CA SER A 31 -7.69 -17.94 -7.65
C SER A 31 -8.15 -19.35 -8.03
N GLY A 32 -8.36 -20.22 -7.04
CA GLY A 32 -8.89 -21.56 -7.23
C GLY A 32 -10.19 -21.76 -6.44
N TYR A 33 -11.18 -22.38 -7.08
CA TYR A 33 -12.47 -22.79 -6.50
C TYR A 33 -12.36 -24.11 -5.70
N CYS A 34 -11.27 -24.31 -4.96
CA CYS A 34 -11.08 -25.54 -4.20
C CYS A 34 -11.34 -25.28 -2.72
N SER A 35 -12.39 -25.90 -2.17
CA SER A 35 -12.70 -25.82 -0.75
C SER A 35 -11.56 -26.40 0.09
N ASN A 36 -11.39 -25.88 1.32
CA ASN A 36 -10.35 -26.36 2.23
C ASN A 36 -10.50 -27.87 2.50
N TYR A 37 -11.74 -28.38 2.46
CA TYR A 37 -12.08 -29.80 2.59
C TYR A 37 -11.52 -30.65 1.44
N TYR A 38 -11.71 -30.22 0.19
CA TYR A 38 -11.20 -30.93 -0.98
C TYR A 38 -9.67 -30.96 -0.98
N PHE A 39 -9.03 -29.86 -0.58
CA PHE A 39 -7.56 -29.77 -0.40
C PHE A 39 -7.02 -30.80 0.61
N TRP A 40 -7.67 -30.92 1.79
CA TRP A 40 -7.25 -31.85 2.84
C TRP A 40 -7.30 -33.31 2.36
N ARG A 41 -8.35 -33.68 1.62
CA ARG A 41 -8.54 -35.05 1.08
C ARG A 41 -7.47 -35.44 0.05
N ILE A 42 -7.11 -34.52 -0.86
CA ILE A 42 -6.21 -34.84 -1.99
C ILE A 42 -4.73 -34.64 -1.67
N LYS A 43 -4.38 -34.06 -0.50
CA LYS A 43 -3.00 -33.73 -0.07
C LYS A 43 -2.15 -32.98 -1.12
N LYS A 44 -2.78 -32.34 -2.11
CA LYS A 44 -2.11 -31.61 -3.19
C LYS A 44 -2.24 -30.11 -2.97
N TRP A 45 -1.10 -29.42 -2.95
CA TRP A 45 -1.03 -27.96 -2.88
C TRP A 45 -1.30 -27.34 -4.25
N ARG A 46 -2.54 -26.86 -4.46
CA ARG A 46 -2.89 -26.01 -5.59
C ARG A 46 -3.62 -24.77 -5.10
N ARG A 47 -2.84 -23.79 -4.66
CA ARG A 47 -3.35 -22.45 -4.34
C ARG A 47 -2.55 -21.42 -5.13
N SER A 48 -3.07 -21.02 -6.27
CA SER A 48 -2.68 -19.75 -6.87
C SER A 48 -3.35 -18.63 -6.05
N TYR A 49 -2.55 -17.65 -5.63
CA TYR A 49 -2.99 -16.56 -4.74
C TYR A 49 -2.77 -15.23 -5.44
N VAL A 50 -3.81 -14.42 -5.53
CA VAL A 50 -3.73 -13.07 -6.12
C VAL A 50 -3.75 -12.06 -4.99
N LYS A 51 -2.66 -11.31 -4.86
CA LYS A 51 -2.56 -10.18 -3.94
C LYS A 51 -2.77 -8.88 -4.69
N THR A 52 -3.72 -8.09 -4.25
CA THR A 52 -4.07 -6.80 -4.85
C THR A 52 -3.90 -5.71 -3.81
N SER A 53 -3.04 -4.73 -4.08
CA SER A 53 -2.92 -3.51 -3.27
C SER A 53 -3.45 -2.34 -4.08
N ILE A 54 -4.23 -1.48 -3.44
CA ILE A 54 -4.91 -0.34 -4.07
C ILE A 54 -4.56 0.92 -3.28
N SER A 55 -4.41 2.02 -4.00
CA SER A 55 -4.24 3.36 -3.46
C SER A 55 -5.45 4.21 -3.82
N VAL A 56 -6.03 4.93 -2.87
CA VAL A 56 -7.28 5.68 -3.04
C VAL A 56 -7.16 7.09 -2.45
N ASP A 57 -7.54 8.10 -3.22
CA ASP A 57 -7.77 9.45 -2.68
C ASP A 57 -8.99 9.43 -1.76
N VAL A 58 -8.77 9.72 -0.48
CA VAL A 58 -9.82 9.65 0.54
C VAL A 58 -10.91 10.71 0.33
N SER A 59 -10.59 11.82 -0.36
CA SER A 59 -11.53 12.93 -0.53
C SER A 59 -12.50 12.69 -1.68
N LYS A 60 -11.99 12.14 -2.79
CA LYS A 60 -12.75 11.91 -4.02
C LYS A 60 -13.15 10.44 -4.23
N PHE A 61 -12.66 9.54 -3.38
CA PHE A 61 -12.78 8.07 -3.52
C PHE A 61 -12.29 7.53 -4.87
N VAL A 62 -11.30 8.20 -5.47
CA VAL A 62 -10.72 7.81 -6.76
C VAL A 62 -9.50 6.92 -6.54
N ILE A 63 -9.43 5.82 -7.29
CA ILE A 63 -8.26 4.93 -7.29
C ILE A 63 -7.09 5.63 -7.99
N THR A 64 -6.00 5.86 -7.26
CA THR A 64 -4.80 6.59 -7.74
C THR A 64 -3.69 5.65 -8.21
N GLY A 65 -3.75 4.39 -7.79
CA GLY A 65 -2.83 3.35 -8.21
C GLY A 65 -3.27 1.98 -7.73
N TYR A 66 -2.75 0.95 -8.38
CA TYR A 66 -2.96 -0.43 -7.97
C TYR A 66 -1.74 -1.28 -8.31
N LYS A 67 -1.53 -2.35 -7.55
CA LYS A 67 -0.52 -3.37 -7.81
C LYS A 67 -1.15 -4.73 -7.60
N ILE A 68 -0.96 -5.63 -8.56
CA ILE A 68 -1.46 -7.01 -8.50
C ILE A 68 -0.27 -7.97 -8.55
N SER A 69 -0.33 -9.08 -7.83
CA SER A 69 0.69 -10.14 -7.86
C SER A 69 0.05 -11.51 -7.69
N GLY A 70 0.34 -12.43 -8.62
CA GLY A 70 -0.13 -13.83 -8.56
C GLY A 70 0.61 -14.73 -7.57
N LYS A 71 1.34 -14.13 -6.61
CA LYS A 71 2.04 -14.86 -5.55
C LYS A 71 1.96 -14.08 -4.24
N PRO A 72 2.10 -14.75 -3.09
CA PRO A 72 2.28 -14.08 -1.81
C PRO A 72 3.53 -13.17 -1.87
N VAL A 73 3.33 -11.88 -1.65
CA VAL A 73 4.41 -10.89 -1.54
C VAL A 73 4.27 -10.16 -0.23
N HIS A 74 5.40 -9.88 0.41
CA HIS A 74 5.45 -9.09 1.66
C HIS A 74 4.87 -7.69 1.43
N ASP A 75 4.00 -7.25 2.34
CA ASP A 75 3.22 -6.00 2.23
C ASP A 75 4.11 -4.78 1.99
N THR A 76 5.19 -4.67 2.74
CA THR A 76 6.18 -3.60 2.58
C THR A 76 6.77 -3.52 1.16
N LYS A 77 6.99 -4.65 0.47
CA LYS A 77 7.54 -4.63 -0.90
C LYS A 77 6.49 -4.11 -1.88
N HIS A 78 5.24 -4.54 -1.70
CA HIS A 78 4.11 -4.10 -2.52
C HIS A 78 3.81 -2.61 -2.33
N ALA A 79 3.73 -2.16 -1.07
CA ALA A 79 3.52 -0.76 -0.72
C ALA A 79 4.57 0.17 -1.31
N LYS A 80 5.86 -0.17 -1.23
CA LYS A 80 6.92 0.66 -1.83
C LYS A 80 6.73 0.86 -3.32
N THR A 81 6.42 -0.21 -4.05
CA THR A 81 6.17 -0.10 -5.49
C THR A 81 4.92 0.71 -5.79
N LEU A 82 3.86 0.53 -5.00
CA LEU A 82 2.61 1.25 -5.16
C LEU A 82 2.76 2.75 -4.85
N LEU A 83 3.46 3.10 -3.76
CA LEU A 83 3.76 4.47 -3.34
C LEU A 83 4.46 5.26 -4.44
N SER A 84 5.54 4.71 -5.00
CA SER A 84 6.24 5.36 -6.10
C SER A 84 5.36 5.52 -7.35
N GLN A 85 4.50 4.53 -7.63
CA GLN A 85 3.60 4.56 -8.78
C GLN A 85 2.49 5.61 -8.63
N CYS A 86 1.76 5.60 -7.50
CA CYS A 86 0.67 6.53 -7.28
C CYS A 86 1.19 7.97 -7.18
N HIS A 87 2.35 8.18 -6.54
CA HIS A 87 2.96 9.51 -6.42
C HIS A 87 3.38 10.09 -7.78
N HIS A 88 3.88 9.25 -8.69
CA HIS A 88 4.22 9.68 -10.05
C HIS A 88 2.97 10.11 -10.83
N ASN A 89 1.84 9.42 -10.64
CA ASN A 89 0.57 9.80 -11.29
C ASN A 89 0.01 11.09 -10.69
N ARG A 90 -0.10 11.13 -9.35
CA ARG A 90 -0.64 12.25 -8.57
C ARG A 90 0.09 12.33 -7.24
N ARG A 91 0.76 13.47 -7.00
CA ARG A 91 1.44 13.72 -5.74
C ARG A 91 0.44 13.77 -4.61
N SER A 92 0.76 13.11 -3.50
CA SER A 92 -0.05 13.16 -2.28
C SER A 92 0.76 13.76 -1.13
N ARG A 93 0.13 14.56 -0.28
CA ARG A 93 0.79 15.14 0.90
C ARG A 93 0.97 14.09 2.00
N TYR A 94 -0.08 13.33 2.26
CA TYR A 94 -0.12 12.26 3.26
C TYR A 94 -0.47 10.92 2.63
N TYR A 95 0.26 9.87 3.03
CA TYR A 95 -0.09 8.48 2.75
C TYR A 95 -0.49 7.79 4.05
N VAL A 96 -1.72 7.28 4.12
CA VAL A 96 -2.22 6.54 5.29
C VAL A 96 -2.23 5.05 4.99
N MET A 97 -1.74 4.26 5.94
CA MET A 97 -1.64 2.80 5.82
C MET A 97 -1.91 2.14 7.17
N ASP A 98 -2.35 0.89 7.14
CA ASP A 98 -2.50 0.11 8.37
C ASP A 98 -1.15 -0.23 9.03
N LYS A 99 -1.20 -0.54 10.32
CA LYS A 99 -0.13 -0.98 11.21
C LYS A 99 0.75 -2.11 10.65
N ALA A 100 0.20 -2.96 9.78
CA ALA A 100 0.98 -3.99 9.09
C ALA A 100 2.13 -3.41 8.22
N TYR A 101 2.00 -2.16 7.78
CA TYR A 101 2.98 -1.44 6.98
C TYR A 101 4.05 -0.71 7.78
N ASP A 102 4.02 -0.80 9.11
CA ASP A 102 4.98 -0.12 9.99
C ASP A 102 6.43 -0.57 9.72
N SER A 103 7.17 0.27 8.97
CA SER A 103 8.53 0.01 8.50
C SER A 103 9.29 1.30 8.27
N GLU A 104 10.51 1.39 8.80
CA GLU A 104 11.36 2.58 8.64
C GLU A 104 11.60 2.88 7.15
N LYS A 105 11.80 1.83 6.35
CA LYS A 105 12.05 1.97 4.91
C LYS A 105 10.86 2.56 4.13
N ILE A 106 9.64 2.46 4.66
CA ILE A 106 8.46 3.13 4.06
C ILE A 106 8.48 4.61 4.40
N HIS A 107 8.79 4.95 5.65
CA HIS A 107 8.91 6.34 6.05
C HIS A 107 10.07 7.05 5.34
N GLU A 108 11.26 6.42 5.25
CA GLU A 108 12.41 6.91 4.48
C GLU A 108 12.03 7.16 3.02
N LEU A 109 11.44 6.15 2.35
CA LEU A 109 11.00 6.29 0.95
C LEU A 109 10.05 7.47 0.78
N THR A 110 9.06 7.59 1.66
CA THR A 110 8.01 8.59 1.54
C THR A 110 8.54 9.99 1.83
N ARG A 111 9.42 10.13 2.82
CA ARG A 111 9.97 11.42 3.25
C ARG A 111 11.06 11.91 2.32
N GLU A 112 12.02 11.06 1.97
CA GLU A 112 13.22 11.44 1.23
C GLU A 112 12.99 11.45 -0.28
N LYS A 113 12.25 10.47 -0.83
CA LYS A 113 12.06 10.38 -2.28
C LYS A 113 10.78 11.05 -2.78
N LEU A 114 9.71 10.98 -1.99
CA LEU A 114 8.39 11.49 -2.42
C LEU A 114 8.08 12.88 -1.84
N GLY A 115 8.85 13.36 -0.86
CA GLY A 115 8.55 14.63 -0.19
C GLY A 115 7.20 14.63 0.55
N SER A 116 6.69 13.45 0.88
CA SER A 116 5.38 13.23 1.51
C SER A 116 5.56 12.71 2.95
N ILE A 117 4.46 12.55 3.68
CA ILE A 117 4.47 11.95 5.02
C ILE A 117 3.65 10.65 5.01
N ALA A 118 4.28 9.55 5.44
CA ALA A 118 3.57 8.30 5.72
C ALA A 118 3.05 8.31 7.17
N ILE A 119 1.73 8.19 7.33
CA ILE A 119 1.05 8.05 8.61
C ILE A 119 0.68 6.57 8.76
N VAL A 120 1.40 5.89 9.63
CA VAL A 120 1.25 4.45 9.87
C VAL A 120 1.22 4.22 11.38
N PRO A 121 0.18 3.58 11.93
CA PRO A 121 0.15 3.22 13.34
C PRO A 121 1.31 2.29 13.70
N LEU A 122 1.87 2.45 14.91
CA LEU A 122 2.95 1.59 15.38
C LEU A 122 2.48 0.15 15.57
N ARG A 123 3.27 -0.80 15.08
CA ARG A 123 3.04 -2.23 15.33
C ARG A 123 3.30 -2.56 16.80
N GLN A 124 2.31 -3.13 17.48
CA GLN A 124 2.43 -3.67 18.83
C GLN A 124 3.43 -4.81 18.76
N ARG A 125 4.48 -4.70 19.58
CA ARG A 125 5.55 -5.67 19.74
C ARG A 125 5.81 -5.81 21.22
N GLU A 126 6.24 -6.99 21.65
CA GLU A 126 6.66 -7.24 23.04
C GLU A 126 7.82 -6.33 23.46
N ARG A 127 8.70 -5.96 22.52
CA ARG A 127 9.79 -5.01 22.77
C ARG A 127 9.28 -3.56 22.72
N LYS A 128 9.38 -2.86 23.86
CA LYS A 128 8.89 -1.48 24.08
C LYS A 128 9.67 -0.37 23.36
N ARG A 129 10.90 -0.63 22.89
CA ARG A 129 11.75 0.42 22.28
C ARG A 129 11.60 0.49 20.76
N ILE A 130 11.09 1.63 20.28
CA ILE A 130 10.95 1.93 18.85
C ILE A 130 12.33 2.26 18.25
N LYS A 131 12.68 1.56 17.17
CA LYS A 131 13.86 1.84 16.34
C LYS A 131 13.41 2.48 15.02
N GLY A 132 14.20 3.42 14.52
CA GLY A 132 13.92 4.16 13.29
C GLY A 132 13.77 5.65 13.53
N ARG A 133 14.47 6.47 12.74
CA ARG A 133 14.50 7.93 12.88
C ARG A 133 13.14 8.53 12.54
N TYR A 134 12.58 8.13 11.39
CA TYR A 134 11.31 8.66 10.92
C TYR A 134 10.10 8.04 11.64
N ARG A 135 10.20 6.78 12.08
CA ARG A 135 9.17 6.17 12.93
C ARG A 135 8.99 6.91 14.26
N LYS A 136 10.09 7.34 14.88
CA LYS A 136 10.07 8.17 16.09
C LYS A 136 9.51 9.57 15.84
N SER A 137 9.88 10.20 14.71
CA SER A 137 9.43 11.58 14.43
C SER A 137 7.92 11.70 14.23
N VAL A 138 7.29 10.68 13.62
CA VAL A 138 5.83 10.69 13.39
C VAL A 138 5.04 10.40 14.66
N THR A 139 5.61 9.65 15.61
CA THR A 139 4.92 9.24 16.83
C THR A 139 5.15 10.18 18.01
N GLY A 140 6.06 11.15 17.88
CA GLY A 140 6.36 12.12 18.94
C GLY A 140 7.15 11.52 20.12
N ILE A 141 7.57 10.26 20.02
CA ILE A 141 8.32 9.56 21.08
C ILE A 141 9.81 9.87 20.90
N ARG A 142 10.36 10.73 21.75
CA ARG A 142 11.80 11.05 21.81
C ARG A 142 12.59 9.85 22.37
#